data_AF-A0A9W9NDC3-F1
#
_entry.id   AF-A0A9W9NDC3-F1
#
_cell.length_a   1.000
_cell.length_b   1.000
_cell.length_c   1.000
_cell.angle_alpha   90.00
_cell.angle_beta   90.00
_cell.angle_gamma   90.00
#
_symmetry.space_group_name_H-M   'P 1'
#
loop_
_entity.id
_entity.type
_entity.pdbx_description
1 polymer ?
#
loop_
_entity_poly.entity_id
_entity_poly.type
_entity_poly.pdbx_seq_one_letter_code
_entity_poly.pdbx_strand_id
1 'polypeptide(L)'
;MALATALYASEAEASWKWMNSDSAASSPLDQDVIIQTPPDTDIWRPSLNKDNFTAPYLYTQVRTSDFQSVSVTVQANWKTLFDQGGIAITFPQDDAPIPWIKAGIEYTDGAPYLGVVATEKLSDWSLSPVSNPSNPNTATFEIVRDGTDAWVYVVEENSRRPLRQITWAFNENPAKFMHVGIYAAKPTRETEPGHEFDTLAVTFKSFVLATKS
;
A
#
# COMPACT_ATOMS: atom_id res chain seq x y z
N MET A 1 -17.27 -24.08 10.93
CA MET A 1 -15.87 -23.64 10.85
C MET A 1 -15.85 -22.23 11.41
N ALA A 2 -15.26 -22.02 12.58
CA ALA A 2 -15.36 -20.76 13.31
C ALA A 2 -14.65 -19.65 12.51
N LEU A 3 -15.37 -18.57 12.17
CA LEU A 3 -14.74 -17.31 11.80
C LEU A 3 -13.85 -16.93 12.97
N ALA A 4 -12.53 -16.92 12.75
CA ALA A 4 -11.62 -16.29 13.69
C ALA A 4 -12.09 -14.83 13.83
N THR A 5 -12.55 -14.47 15.01
CA THR A 5 -12.85 -13.09 15.37
C THR A 5 -11.52 -12.35 15.24
N ALA A 6 -11.31 -11.66 14.12
CA ALA A 6 -10.16 -10.79 13.97
C ALA A 6 -10.22 -9.78 15.12
N LEU A 7 -9.20 -9.81 15.98
CA LEU A 7 -9.00 -8.77 16.98
C LEU A 7 -8.56 -7.54 16.19
N TYR A 8 -9.54 -6.71 15.82
CA TYR A 8 -9.29 -5.42 15.19
C TYR A 8 -8.47 -4.57 16.17
N ALA A 9 -7.50 -3.81 15.66
CA ALA A 9 -7.00 -2.67 16.42
C ALA A 9 -8.22 -1.84 16.81
N SER A 10 -8.58 -1.82 18.10
CA SER A 10 -9.77 -1.08 18.53
C SER A 10 -9.62 0.38 18.10
N GLU A 11 -10.72 1.02 17.71
CA GLU A 11 -10.78 2.45 17.32
C GLU A 11 -10.08 3.38 18.33
N ALA A 12 -9.90 2.93 19.58
CA ALA A 12 -9.29 3.68 20.67
C ALA A 12 -7.74 3.80 20.63
N GLU A 13 -7.01 3.05 19.78
CA GLU A 13 -5.52 2.99 19.87
C GLU A 13 -4.74 3.40 18.61
N ALA A 14 -5.35 3.48 17.43
CA ALA A 14 -4.62 3.83 16.20
C ALA A 14 -4.68 5.35 15.92
N SER A 15 -3.61 6.07 16.24
CA SER A 15 -3.43 7.46 15.77
C SER A 15 -3.05 7.45 14.29
N TRP A 16 -3.94 8.00 13.45
CA TRP A 16 -3.73 8.11 12.01
C TRP A 16 -3.04 9.42 11.65
N LYS A 17 -2.11 9.35 10.69
CA LYS A 17 -1.28 10.46 10.25
C LYS A 17 -1.10 10.43 8.75
N TRP A 18 -0.97 11.61 8.18
CA TRP A 18 -0.54 11.76 6.80
C TRP A 18 0.97 11.93 6.72
N MET A 19 1.55 11.33 5.69
CA MET A 19 2.80 11.77 5.07
C MET A 19 2.45 12.35 3.71
N ASN A 20 3.09 13.47 3.35
CA ASN A 20 2.89 14.16 2.07
C ASN A 20 1.45 14.60 1.76
N SER A 21 0.69 14.97 2.79
CA SER A 21 -0.65 15.57 2.65
C SER A 21 -0.95 16.45 3.86
N ASP A 22 -1.58 17.60 3.61
CA ASP A 22 -2.03 18.55 4.64
C ASP A 22 -3.49 18.31 5.07
N SER A 23 -4.12 17.25 4.57
CA SER A 23 -5.49 16.89 4.91
C SER A 23 -5.62 16.50 6.38
N ALA A 24 -6.81 16.65 6.96
CA ALA A 24 -7.09 16.04 8.26
C ALA A 24 -7.00 14.50 8.13
N ALA A 25 -6.27 13.85 9.04
CA ALA A 25 -6.19 12.39 9.06
C ALA A 25 -7.47 11.81 9.68
N SER A 26 -8.04 10.80 9.01
CA SER A 26 -9.13 9.98 9.53
C SER A 26 -8.73 8.50 9.47
N SER A 27 -9.33 7.70 10.34
CA SER A 27 -9.13 6.25 10.31
C SER A 27 -9.81 5.64 9.08
N PRO A 28 -9.15 4.80 8.26
CA PRO A 28 -9.83 3.98 7.26
C PRO A 28 -10.58 2.79 7.85
N LEU A 29 -10.53 2.55 9.17
CA LEU A 29 -11.32 1.51 9.82
C LEU A 29 -12.82 1.85 9.71
N ASP A 30 -13.62 0.86 9.29
CA ASP A 30 -15.08 0.92 9.20
C ASP A 30 -15.66 2.03 8.30
N GLN A 31 -14.83 2.64 7.44
CA GLN A 31 -15.28 3.63 6.46
C GLN A 31 -14.47 3.58 5.16
N ASP A 32 -15.09 4.06 4.08
CA ASP A 32 -14.40 4.28 2.81
C ASP A 32 -13.55 5.57 2.91
N VAL A 33 -12.34 5.52 2.34
CA VAL A 33 -11.44 6.69 2.23
C VAL A 33 -11.15 6.96 0.77
N ILE A 34 -11.15 8.23 0.39
CA ILE A 34 -10.72 8.67 -0.95
C ILE A 34 -9.46 9.50 -0.80
N ILE A 35 -8.39 9.08 -1.46
CA ILE A 35 -7.16 9.87 -1.57
C ILE A 35 -7.17 10.58 -2.92
N GLN A 36 -7.14 11.91 -2.87
CA GLN A 36 -6.91 12.75 -4.05
C GLN A 36 -5.40 12.98 -4.18
N THR A 37 -4.77 12.31 -5.14
CA THR A 37 -3.32 12.46 -5.34
C THR A 37 -3.03 13.40 -6.50
N PRO A 38 -2.22 14.46 -6.30
CA PRO A 38 -1.73 15.28 -7.40
C PRO A 38 -0.71 14.50 -8.24
N PRO A 39 -0.41 14.96 -9.47
CA PRO A 39 0.67 14.40 -10.26
C PRO A 39 2.05 14.66 -9.63
N ASP A 40 3.09 14.09 -10.22
CA ASP A 40 4.48 14.10 -9.74
C ASP A 40 4.68 13.47 -8.35
N THR A 41 3.84 12.50 -8.01
CA THR A 41 3.91 11.76 -6.74
C THR A 41 4.31 10.30 -6.99
N ASP A 42 5.23 9.77 -6.18
CA ASP A 42 5.71 8.40 -6.34
C ASP A 42 6.27 7.80 -5.03
N ILE A 43 6.34 6.47 -4.99
CA ILE A 43 7.05 5.69 -3.98
C ILE A 43 7.99 4.73 -4.72
N TRP A 44 9.24 5.14 -4.91
CA TRP A 44 10.23 4.42 -5.72
C TRP A 44 11.67 4.80 -5.38
N ARG A 45 12.54 3.80 -5.26
CA ARG A 45 13.97 3.97 -4.99
C ARG A 45 14.81 3.32 -6.11
N PRO A 46 15.13 4.05 -7.18
CA PRO A 46 15.87 3.50 -8.32
C PRO A 46 17.37 3.35 -8.06
N SER A 47 17.92 4.09 -7.09
CA SER A 47 19.36 4.14 -6.82
C SER A 47 19.65 4.57 -5.38
N LEU A 48 20.88 4.36 -4.90
CA LEU A 48 21.28 4.71 -3.53
C LEU A 48 21.29 6.23 -3.26
N ASN A 49 21.27 7.05 -4.31
CA ASN A 49 21.25 8.51 -4.24
C ASN A 49 19.89 9.11 -4.60
N LYS A 50 18.84 8.30 -4.81
CA LYS A 50 17.50 8.78 -5.13
C LYS A 50 16.44 7.92 -4.44
N ASP A 51 15.65 8.55 -3.58
CA ASP A 51 14.56 7.92 -2.84
C ASP A 51 13.30 8.79 -2.98
N ASN A 52 12.43 8.42 -3.93
CA ASN A 52 11.15 9.09 -4.08
C ASN A 52 10.18 8.48 -3.07
N PHE A 53 9.72 9.27 -2.11
CA PHE A 53 8.63 8.92 -1.21
C PHE A 53 7.74 10.15 -1.04
N THR A 54 7.13 10.59 -2.15
CA THR A 54 6.39 11.86 -2.25
C THR A 54 4.87 11.68 -2.32
N ALA A 55 4.41 10.43 -2.48
CA ALA A 55 2.99 10.10 -2.51
C ALA A 55 2.28 10.38 -1.17
N PRO A 56 1.03 10.86 -1.20
CA PRO A 56 0.16 10.86 -0.03
C PRO A 56 0.05 9.46 0.56
N TYR A 57 0.39 9.34 1.83
CA TYR A 57 0.38 8.08 2.57
C TYR A 57 -0.30 8.29 3.93
N LEU A 58 -1.49 7.68 4.09
CA LEU A 58 -2.25 7.71 5.35
C LEU A 58 -1.94 6.44 6.13
N TYR A 59 -1.37 6.60 7.32
CA TYR A 59 -0.86 5.47 8.08
C TYR A 59 -1.13 5.59 9.57
N THR A 60 -1.08 4.46 10.25
CA THR A 60 -0.93 4.39 11.70
C THR A 60 0.36 3.65 12.07
N GLN A 61 0.85 3.86 13.29
CA GLN A 61 2.05 3.21 13.80
C GLN A 61 1.66 2.01 14.67
N VAL A 62 2.26 0.86 14.40
CA VAL A 62 2.11 -0.35 15.22
C VAL A 62 3.47 -0.88 15.66
N ARG A 63 3.50 -1.64 16.75
CA ARG A 63 4.69 -2.45 17.08
C ARG A 63 4.87 -3.52 16.03
N THR A 64 6.07 -3.61 15.46
CA THR A 64 6.37 -4.59 14.41
C THR A 64 6.20 -6.02 14.90
N SER A 65 6.43 -6.29 16.19
CA SER A 65 6.19 -7.59 16.84
C SER A 65 4.72 -8.02 16.84
N ASP A 66 3.81 -7.05 16.78
CA ASP A 66 2.39 -7.23 16.99
C ASP A 66 1.65 -7.32 15.66
N PHE A 67 2.21 -6.77 14.57
CA PHE A 67 1.63 -6.85 13.23
C PHE A 67 1.39 -8.30 12.78
N GLN A 68 0.17 -8.59 12.32
CA GLN A 68 -0.22 -9.87 11.73
C GLN A 68 -0.56 -9.72 10.24
N SER A 69 -1.47 -8.80 9.91
CA SER A 69 -1.81 -8.52 8.52
C SER A 69 -2.46 -7.15 8.33
N VAL A 70 -2.44 -6.67 7.09
CA VAL A 70 -3.26 -5.55 6.62
C VAL A 70 -3.93 -5.93 5.30
N SER A 71 -5.19 -5.55 5.11
CA SER A 71 -5.92 -5.75 3.87
C SER A 71 -6.76 -4.53 3.51
N VAL A 72 -6.95 -4.29 2.21
CA VAL A 72 -7.81 -3.22 1.70
C VAL A 72 -8.26 -3.54 0.28
N THR A 73 -9.48 -3.11 -0.06
CA THR A 73 -9.96 -3.07 -1.44
C THR A 73 -9.69 -1.71 -2.05
N VAL A 74 -9.03 -1.68 -3.20
CA VAL A 74 -8.66 -0.44 -3.90
C VAL A 74 -9.40 -0.35 -5.21
N GLN A 75 -9.90 0.85 -5.52
CA GLN A 75 -10.61 1.16 -6.75
C GLN A 75 -10.27 2.57 -7.25
N ALA A 76 -9.98 2.71 -8.54
CA ALA A 76 -9.89 4.01 -9.20
C ALA A 76 -10.19 3.89 -10.70
N ASN A 77 -10.28 5.03 -11.38
CA ASN A 77 -10.26 5.09 -12.84
C ASN A 77 -8.81 5.21 -13.32
N TRP A 78 -8.10 4.09 -13.37
CA TRP A 78 -6.71 4.02 -13.79
C TRP A 78 -6.59 4.35 -15.28
N LYS A 79 -5.91 5.45 -15.64
CA LYS A 79 -5.85 5.91 -17.03
C LYS A 79 -4.49 6.44 -17.45
N THR A 80 -3.75 7.05 -16.53
CA THR A 80 -2.46 7.66 -16.82
C THR A 80 -1.36 6.66 -16.50
N LEU A 81 -0.32 6.62 -17.33
CA LEU A 81 0.85 5.77 -17.10
C LEU A 81 1.35 5.94 -15.65
N PHE A 82 1.50 4.82 -14.95
CA PHE A 82 1.89 4.71 -13.56
C PHE A 82 0.91 5.28 -12.53
N ASP A 83 -0.38 5.51 -12.83
CA ASP A 83 -1.37 5.70 -11.77
C ASP A 83 -1.32 4.50 -10.78
N GLN A 84 -1.27 4.76 -9.48
CA GLN A 84 -1.10 3.71 -8.45
C GLN A 84 -2.00 3.94 -7.25
N GLY A 85 -2.42 2.85 -6.61
CA GLY A 85 -3.06 2.90 -5.30
C GLY A 85 -3.06 1.55 -4.60
N GLY A 86 -2.83 1.55 -3.30
CA GLY A 86 -2.54 0.32 -2.58
C GLY A 86 -2.30 0.47 -1.09
N ILE A 87 -1.79 -0.61 -0.52
CA ILE A 87 -1.20 -0.67 0.82
C ILE A 87 0.25 -0.21 0.70
N ALA A 88 0.71 0.57 1.68
CA ALA A 88 2.13 0.73 1.94
C ALA A 88 2.42 0.39 3.41
N ILE A 89 3.55 -0.28 3.64
CA ILE A 89 4.12 -0.46 4.97
C ILE A 89 5.56 0.02 4.96
N THR A 90 5.98 0.68 6.04
CA THR A 90 7.36 1.19 6.17
C THR A 90 7.95 0.77 7.50
N PHE A 91 9.28 0.63 7.52
CA PHE A 91 10.05 0.20 8.69
C PHE A 91 11.01 1.32 9.10
N PRO A 92 10.54 2.36 9.82
CA PRO A 92 11.40 3.46 10.26
C PRO A 92 12.60 2.93 11.06
N GLN A 93 13.80 3.35 10.66
CA GLN A 93 15.06 3.01 11.31
C GLN A 93 15.95 4.24 11.37
N ASP A 94 16.78 4.32 12.40
CA ASP A 94 17.71 5.44 12.57
C ASP A 94 18.85 5.36 11.52
N ASP A 95 19.31 6.51 11.05
CA ASP A 95 20.52 6.69 10.23
C ASP A 95 20.61 5.89 8.90
N ALA A 96 19.49 5.46 8.33
CA ALA A 96 19.45 4.78 7.03
C ALA A 96 18.16 5.08 6.24
N PRO A 97 18.14 4.88 4.90
CA PRO A 97 16.91 4.94 4.13
C PRO A 97 15.87 3.96 4.71
N ILE A 98 14.62 4.42 4.80
CA ILE A 98 13.53 3.65 5.40
C ILE A 98 13.15 2.49 4.46
N PRO A 99 13.25 1.21 4.86
CA PRO A 99 12.73 0.12 4.06
C PRO A 99 11.21 0.17 3.99
N TRP A 100 10.64 -0.23 2.85
CA TRP A 100 9.20 -0.20 2.65
C TRP A 100 8.73 -1.26 1.66
N ILE A 101 7.46 -1.62 1.77
CA ILE A 101 6.76 -2.49 0.82
C ILE A 101 5.50 -1.75 0.41
N LYS A 102 5.21 -1.69 -0.89
CA LYS A 102 3.91 -1.25 -1.40
C LYS A 102 3.30 -2.34 -2.26
N ALA A 103 1.98 -2.47 -2.20
CA ALA A 103 1.22 -3.43 -2.98
C ALA A 103 -0.12 -2.82 -3.36
N GLY A 104 -0.46 -2.85 -4.65
CA GLY A 104 -1.61 -2.13 -5.16
C GLY A 104 -1.87 -2.37 -6.63
N ILE A 105 -2.86 -1.67 -7.17
CA ILE A 105 -3.02 -1.57 -8.62
C ILE A 105 -2.02 -0.53 -9.14
N GLU A 106 -1.38 -0.85 -10.26
CA GLU A 106 -0.51 0.06 -11.01
C GLU A 106 -0.86 0.00 -12.49
N TYR A 107 -1.09 1.16 -13.12
CA TYR A 107 -1.41 1.24 -14.54
C TYR A 107 -0.14 1.32 -15.38
N THR A 108 0.08 0.33 -16.24
CA THR A 108 1.21 0.32 -17.17
C THR A 108 0.86 -0.45 -18.42
N ASP A 109 1.55 -0.22 -19.52
CA ASP A 109 1.32 -0.94 -20.79
C ASP A 109 -0.16 -0.96 -21.24
N GLY A 110 -0.88 0.13 -20.95
CA GLY A 110 -2.29 0.32 -21.33
C GLY A 110 -3.31 -0.45 -20.48
N ALA A 111 -2.91 -1.07 -19.37
CA ALA A 111 -3.80 -1.83 -18.49
C ALA A 111 -3.42 -1.72 -16.99
N PRO A 112 -4.38 -1.92 -16.07
CA PRO A 112 -4.04 -2.09 -14.66
C PRO A 112 -3.42 -3.46 -14.39
N TYR A 113 -2.41 -3.48 -13.54
CA TYR A 113 -1.74 -4.68 -13.05
C TYR A 113 -1.73 -4.70 -11.53
N LEU A 114 -1.60 -5.91 -10.96
CA LEU A 114 -1.34 -6.09 -9.53
C LEU A 114 0.17 -5.92 -9.31
N GLY A 115 0.56 -4.77 -8.77
CA GLY A 115 1.95 -4.41 -8.52
C GLY A 115 2.36 -4.70 -7.08
N VAL A 116 3.58 -5.22 -6.91
CA VAL A 116 4.26 -5.26 -5.61
C VAL A 116 5.65 -4.70 -5.78
N VAL A 117 6.02 -3.75 -4.92
CA VAL A 117 7.40 -3.27 -4.80
C VAL A 117 7.89 -3.51 -3.38
N ALA A 118 9.02 -4.22 -3.25
CA ALA A 118 9.72 -4.41 -1.99
C ALA A 118 11.05 -3.68 -2.05
N THR A 119 11.27 -2.76 -1.11
CA THR A 119 12.44 -1.89 -1.08
C THR A 119 13.16 -2.02 0.25
N GLU A 120 14.21 -2.84 0.27
CA GLU A 120 15.19 -2.83 1.36
C GLU A 120 16.21 -1.71 1.12
N LYS A 121 17.00 -1.84 0.05
CA LYS A 121 17.99 -0.83 -0.38
C LYS A 121 17.63 -0.13 -1.68
N LEU A 122 17.05 -0.88 -2.61
CA LEU A 122 16.58 -0.43 -3.91
C LEU A 122 15.24 -1.09 -4.17
N SER A 123 14.41 -0.49 -5.01
CA SER A 123 13.09 -1.01 -5.31
C SER A 123 13.17 -2.19 -6.26
N ASP A 124 12.59 -3.32 -5.84
CA ASP A 124 12.36 -4.52 -6.63
C ASP A 124 10.86 -4.62 -6.94
N TRP A 125 10.50 -4.59 -8.23
CA TRP A 125 9.14 -4.48 -8.72
C TRP A 125 8.70 -5.75 -9.43
N SER A 126 7.47 -6.18 -9.13
CA SER A 126 6.81 -7.28 -9.82
C SER A 126 5.39 -6.89 -10.22
N LEU A 127 4.96 -7.40 -11.37
CA LEU A 127 3.64 -7.21 -11.93
C LEU A 127 2.97 -8.56 -12.13
N SER A 128 1.68 -8.63 -11.80
CA SER A 128 0.82 -9.78 -12.08
C SER A 128 -0.48 -9.32 -12.74
N PRO A 129 -1.09 -10.14 -13.61
CA PRO A 129 -2.40 -9.83 -14.15
C PRO A 129 -3.46 -9.69 -13.05
N VAL A 130 -4.41 -8.77 -13.27
CA VAL A 130 -5.62 -8.64 -12.44
C VAL A 130 -6.45 -9.93 -12.48
N SER A 131 -7.08 -10.27 -11.36
CA SER A 131 -7.83 -11.53 -11.24
C SER A 131 -9.13 -11.53 -12.05
N ASN A 132 -9.79 -10.37 -12.19
CA ASN A 132 -11.03 -10.24 -12.96
C ASN A 132 -10.87 -9.21 -14.09
N PRO A 133 -10.59 -9.65 -15.33
CA PRO A 133 -10.48 -8.75 -16.47
C PRO A 133 -11.76 -7.95 -16.78
N SER A 134 -12.93 -8.41 -16.34
CA SER A 134 -14.20 -7.68 -16.50
C SER A 134 -14.40 -6.58 -15.45
N ASN A 135 -13.63 -6.60 -14.36
CA ASN A 135 -13.54 -5.51 -13.40
C ASN A 135 -12.07 -5.25 -13.04
N PRO A 136 -11.26 -4.75 -13.99
CA PRO A 136 -9.82 -4.65 -13.83
C PRO A 136 -9.43 -3.46 -12.92
N ASN A 137 -10.39 -2.60 -12.59
CA ASN A 137 -10.20 -1.38 -11.83
C ASN A 137 -10.29 -1.57 -10.32
N THR A 138 -10.57 -2.79 -9.84
CA THR A 138 -10.75 -3.07 -8.42
C THR A 138 -10.02 -4.35 -8.02
N ALA A 139 -9.29 -4.29 -6.92
CA ALA A 139 -8.63 -5.47 -6.35
C ALA A 139 -8.48 -5.32 -4.84
N THR A 140 -8.51 -6.44 -4.13
CA THR A 140 -8.27 -6.51 -2.69
C THR A 140 -6.87 -7.06 -2.45
N PHE A 141 -6.03 -6.30 -1.75
CA PHE A 141 -4.68 -6.71 -1.39
C PHE A 141 -4.63 -7.13 0.07
N GLU A 142 -3.72 -8.05 0.39
CA GLU A 142 -3.41 -8.45 1.75
C GLU A 142 -1.88 -8.57 1.90
N ILE A 143 -1.32 -7.93 2.93
CA ILE A 143 0.06 -8.17 3.36
C ILE A 143 -0.01 -8.89 4.70
N VAL A 144 0.62 -10.07 4.79
CA VAL A 144 0.62 -10.94 5.96
C VAL A 144 2.04 -11.17 6.44
N ARG A 145 2.26 -11.08 7.74
CA ARG A 145 3.50 -11.57 8.36
C ARG A 145 3.42 -13.08 8.56
N ASP A 146 4.43 -13.80 8.07
CA ASP A 146 4.63 -15.23 8.31
C ASP A 146 6.05 -15.45 8.83
N GLY A 147 6.20 -15.64 10.14
CA GLY A 147 7.51 -15.71 10.80
C GLY A 147 8.34 -14.45 10.60
N THR A 148 9.43 -14.57 9.83
CA THR A 148 10.38 -13.50 9.46
C THR A 148 10.03 -12.81 8.14
N ASP A 149 9.03 -13.32 7.42
CA ASP A 149 8.75 -12.93 6.05
C ASP A 149 7.45 -12.13 5.95
N ALA A 150 7.37 -11.23 4.98
CA ALA A 150 6.12 -10.66 4.53
C ALA A 150 5.66 -11.37 3.26
N TRP A 151 4.41 -11.83 3.25
CA TRP A 151 3.73 -12.30 2.06
C TRP A 151 2.72 -11.28 1.59
N VAL A 152 2.71 -11.03 0.29
CA VAL A 152 1.72 -10.19 -0.38
C VAL A 152 0.81 -11.08 -1.22
N TYR A 153 -0.50 -10.88 -1.06
CA TYR A 153 -1.53 -11.59 -1.78
C TYR A 153 -2.50 -10.61 -2.46
N VAL A 154 -3.13 -11.08 -3.53
CA VAL A 154 -4.44 -10.58 -3.96
C VAL A 154 -5.52 -11.52 -3.43
N VAL A 155 -6.59 -10.97 -2.87
CA VAL A 155 -7.75 -11.72 -2.39
C VAL A 155 -8.75 -11.86 -3.55
N GLU A 156 -9.22 -13.08 -3.75
CA GLU A 156 -10.18 -13.50 -4.76
C GLU A 156 -11.40 -14.12 -4.04
N GLU A 157 -12.51 -14.33 -4.74
CA GLU A 157 -13.81 -14.66 -4.10
C GLU A 157 -13.75 -15.79 -3.05
N ASN A 158 -12.94 -16.82 -3.27
CA ASN A 158 -12.84 -17.98 -2.38
C ASN A 158 -11.39 -18.35 -2.02
N SER A 159 -10.43 -17.50 -2.34
CA SER A 159 -9.00 -17.80 -2.20
C SER A 159 -8.17 -16.53 -2.11
N ARG A 160 -6.88 -16.71 -1.87
CA ARG A 160 -5.88 -15.67 -2.09
C ARG A 160 -4.78 -16.21 -2.98
N ARG A 161 -4.31 -15.39 -3.91
CA ARG A 161 -3.23 -15.75 -4.83
C ARG A 161 -1.94 -15.03 -4.40
N PRO A 162 -0.83 -15.76 -4.16
CA PRO A 162 0.43 -15.14 -3.76
C PRO A 162 1.00 -14.30 -4.90
N LEU A 163 1.42 -13.08 -4.58
CA LEU A 163 2.09 -12.17 -5.50
C LEU A 163 3.59 -12.10 -5.21
N ARG A 164 3.98 -12.05 -3.93
CA ARG A 164 5.38 -11.91 -3.52
C ARG A 164 5.62 -12.45 -2.11
N GLN A 165 6.77 -13.10 -1.92
CA GLN A 165 7.38 -13.35 -0.61
C GLN A 165 8.58 -12.41 -0.44
N ILE A 166 8.72 -11.83 0.75
CA ILE A 166 9.72 -10.82 1.06
C ILE A 166 10.40 -11.19 2.37
N THR A 167 11.64 -11.66 2.29
CA THR A 167 12.35 -12.34 3.40
C THR A 167 13.10 -11.41 4.35
N TRP A 168 13.17 -10.11 4.04
CA TRP A 168 13.89 -9.12 4.86
C TRP A 168 12.97 -8.37 5.84
N ALA A 169 11.65 -8.36 5.60
CA ALA A 169 10.71 -7.44 6.25
C ALA A 169 10.63 -7.57 7.78
N PHE A 170 10.69 -8.80 8.30
CA PHE A 170 10.62 -9.08 9.74
C PHE A 170 11.79 -9.93 10.23
N ASN A 171 12.90 -9.91 9.47
CA ASN A 171 14.11 -10.65 9.77
C ASN A 171 14.98 -9.90 10.81
N GLU A 172 16.16 -10.43 11.14
CA GLU A 172 17.07 -10.00 12.21
C GLU A 172 16.95 -8.52 12.63
N ASN A 173 16.57 -8.30 13.90
CA ASN A 173 16.38 -6.98 14.52
C ASN A 173 15.49 -6.02 13.69
N PRO A 174 14.21 -6.38 13.44
CA PRO A 174 13.34 -5.51 12.68
C PRO A 174 13.12 -4.20 13.44
N ALA A 175 12.82 -3.12 12.71
CA ALA A 175 12.41 -1.85 13.30
C ALA A 175 11.39 -2.08 14.42
N LYS A 176 11.55 -1.39 15.56
CA LYS A 176 10.67 -1.57 16.73
C LYS A 176 9.20 -1.26 16.40
N PHE A 177 9.00 -0.25 15.57
CA PHE A 177 7.70 0.17 15.08
C PHE A 177 7.71 0.17 13.55
N MET A 178 6.53 -0.06 12.99
CA MET A 178 6.29 0.06 11.56
C MET A 178 5.09 0.98 11.32
N HIS A 179 5.07 1.61 10.16
CA HIS A 179 3.89 2.31 9.68
C HIS A 179 3.11 1.39 8.77
N VAL A 180 1.79 1.36 8.93
CA VAL A 180 0.87 0.56 8.12
C VAL A 180 -0.26 1.44 7.63
N GLY A 181 -0.54 1.41 6.33
CA GLY A 181 -1.55 2.28 5.77
C GLY A 181 -1.80 2.10 4.28
N ILE A 182 -2.41 3.14 3.71
CA ILE A 182 -2.82 3.22 2.31
C ILE A 182 -2.16 4.40 1.62
N TYR A 183 -1.85 4.25 0.34
CA TYR A 183 -1.22 5.29 -0.48
C TYR A 183 -1.89 5.38 -1.85
N ALA A 184 -1.80 6.56 -2.45
CA ALA A 184 -2.10 6.76 -3.87
C ALA A 184 -0.95 7.57 -4.49
N ALA A 185 -0.56 7.25 -5.72
CA ALA A 185 0.50 7.93 -6.42
C ALA A 185 0.13 8.17 -7.88
N LYS A 186 0.58 9.30 -8.43
CA LYS A 186 0.45 9.68 -9.83
C LYS A 186 1.79 10.24 -10.31
N PRO A 187 2.72 9.38 -10.75
CA PRO A 187 4.05 9.82 -11.19
C PRO A 187 4.01 10.63 -12.47
N THR A 188 3.06 10.32 -13.37
CA THR A 188 2.95 10.93 -14.70
C THR A 188 1.92 12.06 -14.71
N ARG A 189 2.30 13.20 -15.28
CA ARG A 189 1.36 14.27 -15.66
C ARG A 189 0.61 13.87 -16.92
N GLU A 190 -0.67 14.26 -17.00
CA GLU A 190 -1.41 14.16 -18.26
C GLU A 190 -0.76 15.08 -19.30
N THR A 191 -0.74 14.63 -20.56
CA THR A 191 -0.17 15.41 -21.68
C THR A 191 -1.21 16.25 -22.40
N GLU A 192 -2.49 16.02 -22.14
CA GLU A 192 -3.58 16.78 -22.74
C GLU A 192 -3.63 18.23 -22.18
N PRO A 193 -3.78 19.26 -23.04
CA PRO A 193 -3.81 20.64 -22.59
C PRO A 193 -4.88 20.90 -21.53
N GLY A 194 -4.48 21.49 -20.39
CA GLY A 194 -5.37 21.83 -19.29
C GLY A 194 -5.60 20.72 -18.26
N HIS A 195 -5.12 19.50 -18.51
CA HIS A 195 -5.29 18.33 -17.63
C HIS A 195 -3.99 17.95 -16.88
N GLU A 196 -2.88 18.66 -17.10
CA GLU A 196 -1.56 18.29 -16.56
C GLU A 196 -1.51 18.23 -15.03
N PHE A 197 -2.45 18.89 -14.34
CA PHE A 197 -2.59 18.94 -12.88
C PHE A 197 -3.80 18.16 -12.35
N ASP A 198 -4.47 17.38 -13.20
CA ASP A 198 -5.60 16.55 -12.78
C ASP A 198 -5.17 15.55 -11.71
N THR A 199 -5.97 15.46 -10.66
CA THR A 199 -5.74 14.50 -9.58
C THR A 199 -6.20 13.10 -9.98
N LEU A 200 -5.56 12.09 -9.41
CA LEU A 200 -6.08 10.73 -9.38
C LEU A 200 -6.85 10.54 -8.07
N ALA A 201 -8.13 10.17 -8.17
CA ALA A 201 -8.97 9.81 -7.03
C ALA A 201 -8.96 8.30 -6.82
N VAL A 202 -8.35 7.85 -5.73
CA VAL A 202 -8.31 6.43 -5.36
C VAL A 202 -9.21 6.18 -4.15
N THR A 203 -10.14 5.25 -4.30
CA THR A 203 -11.07 4.82 -3.24
C THR A 203 -10.54 3.56 -2.56
N PHE A 204 -10.54 3.57 -1.24
CA PHE A 204 -10.14 2.48 -0.36
C PHE A 204 -11.33 2.04 0.47
N LYS A 205 -11.61 0.73 0.48
CA LYS A 205 -12.76 0.13 1.15
C LYS A 205 -12.35 -1.07 1.97
N SER A 206 -13.15 -1.37 2.99
CA SER A 206 -12.98 -2.59 3.81
C SER A 206 -11.54 -2.74 4.34
N PHE A 207 -10.95 -1.63 4.80
CA PHE A 207 -9.61 -1.67 5.38
C PHE A 207 -9.63 -2.47 6.68
N VAL A 208 -8.71 -3.43 6.79
CA VAL A 208 -8.54 -4.28 7.97
C VAL A 208 -7.07 -4.24 8.38
N LEU A 209 -6.82 -4.03 9.68
CA LEU A 209 -5.51 -4.15 10.30
C LEU A 209 -5.61 -5.11 11.49
N ALA A 210 -4.89 -6.21 11.42
CA ALA A 210 -4.82 -7.21 12.47
C ALA A 210 -3.49 -7.13 13.22
N THR A 211 -3.57 -7.03 14.55
CA THR A 211 -2.42 -7.06 15.46
C THR A 211 -2.64 -8.09 16.57
N LYS A 212 -1.56 -8.62 17.15
CA LYS A 212 -1.62 -9.42 18.37
C LYS A 212 -2.21 -8.57 19.50
N SER A 213 -3.10 -9.18 20.28
CA SER A 213 -3.59 -8.68 21.57
C SER A 213 -2.50 -8.68 22.63
#